data_AF-A0A960V545-F1
#
_entry.id   AF-A0A960V545-F1
#
_cell.length_a   1.000
_cell.length_b   1.000
_cell.length_c   1.000
_cell.angle_alpha   90.00
_cell.angle_beta   90.00
_cell.angle_gamma   90.00
#
_symmetry.space_group_name_H-M   'P 1'
#
loop_
_entity.id
_entity.type
_entity.pdbx_description
1 polymer ?
#
loop_
_entity_poly.entity_id
_entity_poly.type
_entity_poly.pdbx_seq_one_letter_code
_entity_poly.pdbx_strand_id
1 'polypeptide(L)'
;KVKLGVYSNYISKGKDVFSDRAIQKKKAYGANTGAPLFRPEVTVNLPEPGLFFKFEGYMALAGRADQDLDGFIQKGPAGSNLLYGKASLDDQIQALKDASGLFDSSTGQFNALNTLLSDSMVYPNCKTTGHCLPKLYKEEVGLWRKEEYKFYVGYGRKTNVGNIRVQLKYIEPLSNNAERSSKPSILIDYSLPNLAQLQFQNETSLDSNWHYFVVKWADKQSLTQLSGSDLYLTYWAAVGYRLADHLAGVQDVPARIGLAWNGFSLGAGAVWRPDLRFFDTDKTATGDNRIPVWLLGKSTIGDGEVADPSRKYGYYNEILNRSLQNYFQTGPAGSLYTYTPRQSLPRYLVWVDLAYTFDLY
;
A
#
# COMPACT_ATOMS: atom_id res chain seq x y z
N LYS A 1 -28.72 0.74 8.28
CA LYS A 1 -28.29 1.30 6.97
C LYS A 1 -27.07 0.57 6.44
N VAL A 2 -27.07 0.19 5.17
CA VAL A 2 -25.97 -0.51 4.48
C VAL A 2 -25.53 0.28 3.26
N LYS A 3 -24.22 0.35 3.03
CA LYS A 3 -23.62 0.88 1.81
C LYS A 3 -22.62 -0.12 1.25
N LEU A 4 -22.78 -0.48 0.00
CA LEU A 4 -21.88 -1.37 -0.74
C LEU A 4 -21.17 -0.53 -1.79
N GLY A 5 -19.84 -0.45 -1.75
CA GLY A 5 -19.08 0.35 -2.71
C GLY A 5 -17.92 -0.42 -3.35
N VAL A 6 -17.63 -0.07 -4.59
CA VAL A 6 -16.42 -0.48 -5.32
C VAL A 6 -15.63 0.77 -5.67
N TYR A 7 -14.32 0.75 -5.42
CA TYR A 7 -13.43 1.87 -5.66
C TYR A 7 -12.28 1.38 -6.54
N SER A 8 -11.83 2.20 -7.48
CA SER A 8 -10.70 1.86 -8.36
C SER A 8 -9.35 1.79 -7.61
N ASN A 9 -9.25 2.48 -6.47
CA ASN A 9 -8.03 2.59 -5.68
C ASN A 9 -8.37 2.78 -4.19
N TYR A 10 -7.52 2.25 -3.30
CA TYR A 10 -7.65 2.46 -1.86
C TYR A 10 -6.77 3.60 -1.37
N ILE A 11 -7.34 4.79 -1.22
CA ILE A 11 -6.63 5.97 -0.71
C ILE A 11 -7.14 6.32 0.69
N SER A 12 -6.21 6.45 1.64
CA SER A 12 -6.49 6.87 3.02
C SER A 12 -5.46 7.90 3.47
N LYS A 13 -5.92 9.12 3.82
CA LYS A 13 -5.06 10.24 4.28
C LYS A 13 -3.88 10.47 3.33
N GLY A 14 -4.18 10.61 2.04
CA GLY A 14 -3.18 10.74 0.97
C GLY A 14 -2.34 9.50 0.65
N LYS A 15 -2.46 8.38 1.38
CA LYS A 15 -1.67 7.16 1.12
C LYS A 15 -2.45 6.18 0.26
N ASP A 16 -1.82 5.67 -0.79
CA ASP A 16 -2.29 4.47 -1.48
C ASP A 16 -1.99 3.24 -0.62
N VAL A 17 -3.02 2.62 -0.05
CA VAL A 17 -2.87 1.48 0.87
C VAL A 17 -2.45 0.22 0.11
N PHE A 18 -2.80 0.13 -1.17
CA PHE A 18 -2.49 -1.00 -2.06
C PHE A 18 -1.31 -0.71 -2.99
N SER A 19 -0.38 0.15 -2.58
CA SER A 19 0.87 0.47 -3.29
C SER A 19 1.66 -0.77 -3.74
N ASP A 20 1.60 -1.86 -2.97
CA ASP A 20 2.31 -3.12 -3.26
C ASP A 20 1.84 -3.76 -4.57
N ARG A 21 0.69 -3.36 -5.11
CA ARG A 21 0.22 -3.77 -6.45
C ARG A 21 1.16 -3.31 -7.56
N ALA A 22 1.81 -2.16 -7.39
CA ALA A 22 2.81 -1.68 -8.33
C ALA A 22 4.03 -2.61 -8.32
N ILE A 23 4.43 -3.09 -7.14
CA ILE A 23 5.50 -4.07 -6.97
C ILE A 23 5.13 -5.39 -7.65
N GLN A 24 3.95 -5.96 -7.36
CA GLN A 24 3.44 -7.16 -8.04
C GLN A 24 3.51 -7.05 -9.57
N LYS A 25 3.05 -5.92 -10.12
CA LYS A 25 3.02 -5.69 -11.56
C LYS A 25 4.37 -5.29 -12.15
N LYS A 26 5.42 -5.12 -11.34
CA LYS A 26 6.72 -4.55 -11.75
C LYS A 26 6.53 -3.21 -12.50
N LYS A 27 5.70 -2.34 -11.93
CA LYS A 27 5.39 -1.01 -12.48
C LYS A 27 5.81 0.08 -11.51
N ALA A 28 6.16 1.24 -12.08
CA ALA A 28 6.39 2.47 -11.34
C ALA A 28 5.15 2.82 -10.49
N TYR A 29 5.36 3.54 -9.38
CA TYR A 29 4.25 4.03 -8.57
C TYR A 29 3.57 5.16 -9.35
N GLY A 30 2.26 5.03 -9.57
CA GLY A 30 1.48 6.00 -10.31
C GLY A 30 0.43 6.69 -9.45
N ALA A 31 -0.36 7.57 -10.07
CA ALA A 31 -1.51 8.19 -9.44
C ALA A 31 -2.62 7.18 -9.04
N ASN A 32 -2.56 5.96 -9.58
CA ASN A 32 -3.49 4.89 -9.27
C ASN A 32 -2.79 3.54 -9.42
N THR A 33 -2.96 2.64 -8.46
CA THR A 33 -2.36 1.30 -8.48
C THR A 33 -3.11 0.29 -9.36
N GLY A 34 -4.34 0.62 -9.77
CA GLY A 34 -5.26 -0.28 -10.45
C GLY A 34 -5.57 -1.49 -9.59
N ALA A 35 -5.74 -1.25 -8.29
CA ALA A 35 -6.12 -2.22 -7.28
C ALA A 35 -7.56 -1.91 -6.84
N PRO A 36 -8.58 -2.40 -7.58
CA PRO A 36 -9.96 -2.16 -7.19
C PRO A 36 -10.23 -2.81 -5.84
N LEU A 37 -11.09 -2.18 -5.05
CA LEU A 37 -11.47 -2.65 -3.72
C LEU A 37 -12.98 -2.67 -3.56
N PHE A 38 -13.47 -3.61 -2.76
CA PHE A 38 -14.84 -3.64 -2.28
C PHE A 38 -14.89 -3.15 -0.83
N ARG A 39 -15.78 -2.18 -0.57
CA ARG A 39 -15.99 -1.56 0.73
C ARG A 39 -17.46 -1.65 1.14
N PRO A 40 -17.85 -2.72 1.86
CA PRO A 40 -19.11 -2.73 2.57
C PRO A 40 -19.01 -1.83 3.80
N GLU A 41 -20.09 -1.13 4.10
CA GLU A 41 -20.27 -0.32 5.29
C GLU A 41 -21.66 -0.61 5.86
N VAL A 42 -21.73 -0.90 7.15
CA VAL A 42 -22.99 -1.16 7.86
C VAL A 42 -23.03 -0.23 9.06
N THR A 43 -24.11 0.54 9.19
CA THR A 43 -24.39 1.36 10.38
C THR A 43 -25.68 0.91 11.01
N VAL A 44 -25.61 0.57 12.30
CA VAL A 44 -26.71 0.18 13.17
C VAL A 44 -26.90 1.28 14.19
N ASN A 45 -28.05 1.94 14.17
CA ASN A 45 -28.44 2.89 15.21
C ASN A 45 -29.01 2.09 16.38
N LEU A 46 -28.58 2.40 17.59
CA LEU A 46 -29.07 1.75 18.81
C LEU A 46 -30.34 2.47 19.31
N PRO A 47 -31.13 1.84 20.21
CA PRO A 47 -32.34 2.44 20.75
C PRO A 47 -32.11 3.80 21.43
N GLU A 48 -30.94 3.99 22.05
CA GLU A 48 -30.54 5.27 22.63
C GLU A 48 -30.24 6.29 21.51
N PRO A 49 -30.97 7.42 21.44
CA PRO A 49 -30.78 8.40 20.38
C PRO A 49 -29.34 8.91 20.28
N GLY A 50 -28.78 8.81 19.07
CA GLY A 50 -27.43 9.27 18.77
C GLY A 50 -26.33 8.22 18.98
N LEU A 51 -26.61 7.13 19.69
CA LEU A 51 -25.68 6.01 19.84
C LEU A 51 -25.74 5.08 18.61
N PHE A 52 -24.59 4.69 18.08
CA PHE A 52 -24.51 3.80 16.91
C PHE A 52 -23.29 2.88 16.94
N PHE A 53 -23.42 1.77 16.22
CA PHE A 53 -22.33 0.90 15.83
C PHE A 53 -22.14 0.98 14.31
N LYS A 54 -20.89 1.05 13.84
CA LYS A 54 -20.58 1.01 12.41
C LYS A 54 -19.45 0.01 12.13
N PHE A 55 -19.60 -0.72 11.04
CA PHE A 55 -18.59 -1.60 10.46
C PHE A 55 -18.21 -1.11 9.06
N GLU A 56 -16.93 -1.18 8.71
CA GLU A 56 -16.42 -0.96 7.35
C GLU A 56 -15.40 -2.05 7.00
N GLY A 57 -15.54 -2.66 5.82
CA GLY A 57 -14.52 -3.55 5.27
C GLY A 57 -13.77 -2.92 4.12
N TYR A 58 -12.51 -3.28 3.92
CA TYR A 58 -11.68 -2.85 2.78
C TYR A 58 -10.99 -4.06 2.19
N MET A 59 -11.58 -4.62 1.12
CA MET A 59 -11.14 -5.89 0.52
C MET A 59 -10.62 -5.66 -0.89
N ALA A 60 -9.42 -6.15 -1.21
CA ALA A 60 -8.88 -6.04 -2.55
C ALA A 60 -9.63 -7.00 -3.49
N LEU A 61 -10.09 -6.51 -4.64
CA LEU A 61 -10.76 -7.33 -5.65
C LEU A 61 -9.78 -7.96 -6.65
N ALA A 62 -8.52 -7.52 -6.66
CA ALA A 62 -7.47 -8.05 -7.53
C ALA A 62 -6.14 -8.07 -6.78
N GLY A 63 -5.18 -8.89 -7.25
CA GLY A 63 -3.84 -8.92 -6.66
C GLY A 63 -3.78 -9.45 -5.23
N ARG A 64 -4.78 -10.23 -4.82
CA ARG A 64 -4.82 -10.81 -3.47
C ARG A 64 -3.68 -11.79 -3.23
N ALA A 65 -3.33 -12.63 -4.21
CA ALA A 65 -2.26 -13.61 -4.04
C ALA A 65 -0.86 -13.00 -4.14
N ASP A 66 0.10 -13.64 -3.49
CA ASP A 66 1.52 -13.40 -3.71
C ASP A 66 1.96 -13.79 -5.12
N GLN A 67 3.01 -13.14 -5.59
CA GLN A 67 3.61 -13.37 -6.90
C GLN A 67 5.11 -13.59 -6.72
N ASP A 68 5.66 -14.40 -7.61
CA ASP A 68 7.11 -14.47 -7.83
C ASP A 68 7.53 -13.28 -8.71
N LEU A 69 8.36 -12.40 -8.16
CA LEU A 69 8.82 -11.17 -8.79
C LEU A 69 10.15 -11.37 -9.48
N ASP A 70 11.03 -12.18 -8.92
CA ASP A 70 12.38 -12.32 -9.43
C ASP A 70 12.47 -13.39 -10.53
N GLY A 71 11.55 -14.35 -10.54
CA GLY A 71 11.47 -15.42 -11.53
C GLY A 71 12.54 -16.48 -11.34
N PHE A 72 13.23 -16.49 -10.19
CA PHE A 72 14.29 -17.44 -9.92
C PHE A 72 13.76 -18.73 -9.31
N ILE A 73 14.44 -19.82 -9.67
CA ILE A 73 14.30 -21.09 -8.95
C ILE A 73 15.13 -21.01 -7.68
N GLN A 74 14.46 -21.08 -6.54
CA GLN A 74 15.09 -20.95 -5.22
C GLN A 74 14.84 -22.24 -4.42
N LYS A 75 15.61 -22.46 -3.35
CA LYS A 75 15.36 -23.57 -2.40
C LYS A 75 14.53 -23.12 -1.17
N GLY A 76 14.25 -21.83 -1.05
CA GLY A 76 13.55 -21.23 0.07
C GLY A 76 13.10 -19.79 -0.23
N PRO A 77 12.16 -19.24 0.55
CA PRO A 77 11.65 -17.89 0.34
C PRO A 77 12.75 -16.82 0.51
N ALA A 78 12.49 -15.62 -0.03
CA ALA A 78 13.35 -14.43 0.05
C ALA A 78 14.77 -14.59 -0.51
N GLY A 79 14.95 -15.40 -1.58
CA GLY A 79 16.24 -15.54 -2.25
C GLY A 79 17.31 -16.24 -1.42
N SER A 80 16.93 -16.90 -0.32
CA SER A 80 17.85 -17.47 0.68
C SER A 80 18.73 -18.60 0.12
N ASN A 81 18.41 -19.15 -1.06
CA ASN A 81 19.22 -20.14 -1.77
C ASN A 81 18.85 -20.16 -3.27
N LEU A 82 19.30 -19.15 -4.01
CA LEU A 82 19.20 -19.08 -5.47
C LEU A 82 20.06 -20.18 -6.10
N LEU A 83 19.44 -21.12 -6.81
CA LEU A 83 20.16 -22.18 -7.52
C LEU A 83 20.69 -21.76 -8.89
N TYR A 84 20.07 -20.75 -9.47
CA TYR A 84 20.47 -20.11 -10.72
C TYR A 84 20.19 -18.61 -10.56
N GLY A 85 21.18 -17.75 -10.79
CA GLY A 85 21.01 -16.28 -10.72
C GLY A 85 21.93 -15.51 -9.77
N LYS A 86 22.75 -16.18 -8.95
CA LYS A 86 23.77 -15.51 -8.12
C LYS A 86 25.17 -15.41 -8.72
N ALA A 87 25.45 -16.24 -9.73
CA ALA A 87 26.64 -16.15 -10.55
C ALA A 87 26.66 -14.79 -11.27
N SER A 88 27.77 -14.04 -11.19
CA SER A 88 28.01 -12.89 -12.06
C SER A 88 27.79 -13.30 -13.53
N LEU A 89 27.55 -12.35 -14.45
CA LEU A 89 27.48 -12.70 -15.87
C LEU A 89 28.76 -13.45 -16.30
N ASP A 90 29.91 -13.13 -15.70
CA ASP A 90 31.17 -13.83 -15.89
C ASP A 90 31.15 -15.25 -15.31
N ASP A 91 30.55 -15.49 -14.15
CA ASP A 91 30.37 -16.84 -13.59
C ASP A 91 29.32 -17.65 -14.38
N GLN A 92 28.34 -17.00 -15.02
CA GLN A 92 27.35 -17.65 -15.89
C GLN A 92 27.97 -17.98 -17.25
N ILE A 93 28.80 -17.09 -17.80
CA ILE A 93 29.60 -17.33 -19.01
C ILE A 93 30.68 -18.38 -18.72
N GLN A 94 31.31 -18.34 -17.54
CA GLN A 94 32.31 -19.32 -17.12
C GLN A 94 31.63 -20.67 -16.83
N ALA A 95 30.48 -20.70 -16.18
CA ALA A 95 29.69 -21.92 -16.03
C ALA A 95 29.17 -22.45 -17.37
N LEU A 96 28.86 -21.61 -18.36
CA LEU A 96 28.51 -22.03 -19.73
C LEU A 96 29.73 -22.54 -20.52
N LYS A 97 30.91 -21.95 -20.28
CA LYS A 97 32.19 -22.41 -20.84
C LYS A 97 32.66 -23.71 -20.18
N ASP A 98 32.47 -23.86 -18.88
CA ASP A 98 32.73 -25.07 -18.10
C ASP A 98 31.64 -26.13 -18.36
N ALA A 99 30.43 -25.70 -18.75
CA ALA A 99 29.34 -26.56 -19.23
C ALA A 99 29.59 -27.16 -20.62
N SER A 100 30.71 -26.84 -21.29
CA SER A 100 31.14 -27.63 -22.46
C SER A 100 31.47 -29.09 -22.10
N GLY A 101 31.46 -29.46 -20.82
CA GLY A 101 31.51 -30.84 -20.32
C GLY A 101 30.18 -31.42 -19.80
N LEU A 102 29.04 -30.72 -19.91
CA LEU A 102 27.75 -31.16 -19.31
C LEU A 102 26.81 -31.92 -20.25
N PHE A 103 27.20 -32.12 -21.51
CA PHE A 103 26.51 -32.99 -22.46
C PHE A 103 27.33 -34.27 -22.64
N ASP A 104 26.89 -35.36 -22.02
CA ASP A 104 27.46 -36.68 -22.30
C ASP A 104 26.87 -37.18 -23.62
N SER A 105 27.65 -37.05 -24.70
CA SER A 105 27.27 -37.49 -26.04
C SER A 105 27.05 -39.00 -26.16
N SER A 106 27.43 -39.80 -25.15
CA SER A 106 27.22 -41.24 -25.15
C SER A 106 25.86 -41.66 -24.57
N THR A 107 25.25 -40.82 -23.73
CA THR A 107 23.95 -41.09 -23.06
C THR A 107 22.84 -40.11 -23.45
N GLY A 108 23.18 -38.98 -24.07
CA GLY A 108 22.20 -37.98 -24.55
C GLY A 108 21.47 -37.23 -23.43
N GLN A 109 22.01 -37.23 -22.21
CA GLN A 109 21.40 -36.59 -21.04
C GLN A 109 22.24 -35.43 -20.50
N PHE A 110 21.57 -34.39 -20.00
CA PHE A 110 22.19 -33.26 -19.31
C PHE A 110 22.59 -33.66 -17.88
N ASN A 111 23.87 -33.60 -17.54
CA ASN A 111 24.40 -34.05 -16.24
C ASN A 111 24.17 -33.05 -15.08
N ALA A 112 23.56 -31.89 -15.35
CA ALA A 112 23.24 -30.86 -14.35
C ALA A 112 22.25 -31.34 -13.26
N LEU A 113 21.48 -32.41 -13.54
CA LEU A 113 20.54 -32.98 -12.58
C LEU A 113 21.24 -33.73 -11.43
N ASN A 114 22.38 -34.38 -11.70
CA ASN A 114 23.10 -35.18 -10.70
C ASN A 114 23.84 -34.31 -9.67
N THR A 115 24.34 -33.14 -10.05
CA THR A 115 24.96 -32.18 -9.12
C THR A 115 23.90 -31.52 -8.22
N LEU A 116 22.67 -31.38 -8.71
CA LEU A 116 21.53 -30.88 -7.94
C LEU A 116 20.96 -31.91 -6.93
N LEU A 117 21.16 -33.21 -7.21
CA LEU A 117 20.66 -34.33 -6.41
C LEU A 117 21.70 -34.91 -5.42
N SER A 118 22.99 -34.64 -5.61
CA SER A 118 24.08 -35.22 -4.80
C SER A 118 24.43 -34.41 -3.55
N ASP A 119 23.96 -33.17 -3.41
CA ASP A 119 24.25 -32.35 -2.25
C ASP A 119 23.27 -32.67 -1.10
N SER A 120 23.70 -33.61 -0.25
CA SER A 120 23.03 -34.02 1.00
C SER A 120 23.08 -32.88 2.03
N MET A 121 22.31 -31.83 1.80
CA MET A 121 22.23 -30.70 2.72
C MET A 121 20.97 -30.79 3.57
N VAL A 122 21.15 -31.20 4.82
CA VAL A 122 20.13 -31.19 5.87
C VAL A 122 19.85 -29.73 6.26
N TYR A 123 18.58 -29.29 6.21
CA TYR A 123 18.20 -27.91 6.52
C TYR A 123 17.00 -27.77 7.48
N PRO A 124 16.95 -26.70 8.30
CA PRO A 124 16.22 -26.68 9.58
C PRO A 124 14.69 -26.54 9.46
N ASN A 125 14.15 -26.22 8.27
CA ASN A 125 12.72 -25.87 8.12
C ASN A 125 11.93 -26.80 7.18
N CYS A 126 12.53 -27.89 6.67
CA CYS A 126 11.78 -28.90 5.91
C CYS A 126 11.04 -29.80 6.93
N LYS A 127 9.74 -29.54 7.17
CA LYS A 127 8.96 -30.22 8.22
C LYS A 127 8.78 -31.73 8.05
N THR A 128 9.16 -32.31 6.92
CA THR A 128 9.20 -33.77 6.74
C THR A 128 10.24 -34.12 5.68
N THR A 129 11.22 -34.95 6.07
CA THR A 129 12.11 -35.74 5.19
C THR A 129 12.82 -34.99 4.05
N GLY A 130 13.88 -34.26 4.40
CA GLY A 130 15.18 -34.38 3.74
C GLY A 130 15.43 -33.73 2.37
N HIS A 131 14.43 -33.37 1.55
CA HIS A 131 14.69 -32.73 0.25
C HIS A 131 13.63 -31.68 -0.08
N CYS A 132 13.96 -30.40 0.13
CA CYS A 132 13.15 -29.30 -0.38
C CYS A 132 13.50 -29.09 -1.87
N LEU A 133 12.68 -29.64 -2.77
CA LEU A 133 12.86 -29.45 -4.22
C LEU A 133 12.84 -27.94 -4.55
N PRO A 134 13.73 -27.47 -5.42
CA PRO A 134 13.75 -26.07 -5.86
C PRO A 134 12.44 -25.70 -6.56
N LYS A 135 11.92 -24.50 -6.29
CA LYS A 135 10.66 -24.01 -6.85
C LYS A 135 10.73 -22.51 -7.08
N LEU A 136 9.74 -21.98 -7.80
CA LEU A 136 9.46 -20.55 -7.82
C LEU A 136 8.82 -20.17 -6.47
N TYR A 137 9.47 -19.27 -5.73
CA TYR A 137 8.96 -18.80 -4.44
C TYR A 137 8.27 -17.47 -4.63
N LYS A 138 7.06 -17.35 -4.11
CA LYS A 138 6.32 -16.10 -4.15
C LYS A 138 6.81 -15.18 -3.04
N GLU A 139 7.10 -13.92 -3.36
CA GLU A 139 7.40 -12.90 -2.36
C GLU A 139 6.12 -12.32 -1.75
N GLU A 140 6.23 -11.78 -0.54
CA GLU A 140 5.09 -11.30 0.27
C GLU A 140 4.49 -9.97 -0.21
N VAL A 141 4.18 -9.87 -1.50
CA VAL A 141 3.66 -8.66 -2.14
C VAL A 141 2.16 -8.72 -2.42
N GLY A 142 1.48 -9.81 -2.04
CA GLY A 142 0.01 -9.97 -2.03
C GLY A 142 -0.76 -8.87 -1.30
N LEU A 143 -1.82 -8.35 -1.92
CA LEU A 143 -2.62 -7.24 -1.37
C LEU A 143 -3.51 -7.62 -0.18
N TRP A 144 -3.81 -8.90 0.01
CA TRP A 144 -4.64 -9.37 1.13
C TRP A 144 -4.13 -8.90 2.50
N ARG A 145 -2.81 -8.73 2.65
CA ARG A 145 -2.16 -8.21 3.88
C ARG A 145 -2.47 -6.75 4.20
N LYS A 146 -3.07 -6.03 3.26
CA LYS A 146 -3.45 -4.62 3.39
C LYS A 146 -4.96 -4.47 3.55
N GLU A 147 -5.72 -5.56 3.42
CA GLU A 147 -7.15 -5.57 3.69
C GLU A 147 -7.39 -5.34 5.19
N GLU A 148 -8.48 -4.64 5.52
CA GLU A 148 -8.77 -4.26 6.91
C GLU A 148 -10.26 -4.17 7.18
N TYR A 149 -10.62 -4.46 8.43
CA TYR A 149 -11.94 -4.22 8.98
C TYR A 149 -11.86 -3.11 10.02
N LYS A 150 -12.81 -2.17 9.96
CA LYS A 150 -12.90 -1.06 10.91
C LYS A 150 -14.23 -1.14 11.63
N PHE A 151 -14.15 -1.10 12.95
CA PHE A 151 -15.29 -1.14 13.84
C PHE A 151 -15.37 0.19 14.58
N TYR A 152 -16.58 0.71 14.70
CA TYR A 152 -16.83 1.99 15.34
C TYR A 152 -17.96 1.85 16.33
N VAL A 153 -17.76 2.40 17.52
CA VAL A 153 -18.84 2.71 18.47
C VAL A 153 -18.83 4.21 18.64
N GLY A 154 -19.97 4.86 18.45
CA GLY A 154 -20.02 6.31 18.47
C GLY A 154 -21.30 6.86 19.04
N TYR A 155 -21.21 8.11 19.49
CA TYR A 155 -22.33 8.92 19.94
C TYR A 155 -22.31 10.25 19.21
N GLY A 156 -23.43 10.63 18.60
CA GLY A 156 -23.59 11.88 17.89
C GLY A 156 -24.85 12.62 18.30
N ARG A 157 -24.72 13.92 18.59
CA ARG A 157 -25.86 14.75 19.00
C ARG A 157 -25.80 16.13 18.34
N LYS A 158 -26.96 16.60 17.91
CA LYS A 158 -27.17 18.01 17.54
C LYS A 158 -27.39 18.83 18.80
N THR A 159 -26.61 19.88 18.95
CA THR A 159 -26.67 20.82 20.07
C THR A 159 -26.83 22.25 19.56
N ASN A 160 -27.08 23.20 20.47
CA ASN A 160 -27.14 24.62 20.10
C ASN A 160 -25.81 25.17 19.59
N VAL A 161 -24.69 24.53 19.94
CA VAL A 161 -23.33 24.93 19.53
C VAL A 161 -22.83 24.18 18.31
N GLY A 162 -23.56 23.18 17.81
CA GLY A 162 -23.25 22.45 16.59
C GLY A 162 -23.61 20.98 16.65
N ASN A 163 -23.29 20.26 15.59
CA ASN A 163 -23.39 18.80 15.58
C ASN A 163 -22.05 18.24 16.01
N ILE A 164 -22.03 17.50 17.11
CA ILE A 164 -20.83 16.85 17.64
C ILE A 164 -21.01 15.35 17.53
N ARG A 165 -19.99 14.64 17.05
CA ARG A 165 -19.93 13.18 17.04
C ARG A 165 -18.59 12.73 17.57
N VAL A 166 -18.61 11.82 18.55
CA VAL A 166 -17.44 11.16 19.10
C VAL A 166 -17.52 9.68 18.77
N GLN A 167 -16.42 9.08 18.33
CA GLN A 167 -16.37 7.68 17.95
C GLN A 167 -15.08 7.05 18.46
N LEU A 168 -15.18 5.84 18.98
CA LEU A 168 -14.05 4.93 19.15
C LEU A 168 -13.97 4.08 17.89
N LYS A 169 -12.81 4.10 17.22
CA LYS A 169 -12.51 3.26 16.07
C LYS A 169 -11.47 2.21 16.44
N TYR A 170 -11.76 0.98 16.08
CA TYR A 170 -10.85 -0.15 16.14
C TYR A 170 -10.58 -0.66 14.72
N ILE A 171 -9.32 -0.95 14.39
CA ILE A 171 -8.91 -1.46 13.07
C ILE A 171 -8.31 -2.85 13.26
N GLU A 172 -8.90 -3.83 12.60
CA GLU A 172 -8.42 -5.21 12.53
C GLU A 172 -7.81 -5.45 11.13
N PRO A 173 -6.49 -5.61 11.01
CA PRO A 173 -5.86 -5.96 9.75
C PRO A 173 -6.04 -7.45 9.44
N LEU A 174 -6.34 -7.79 8.19
CA LEU A 174 -6.49 -9.18 7.73
C LEU A 174 -5.14 -9.80 7.34
N SER A 175 -4.12 -9.64 8.19
CA SER A 175 -2.77 -10.15 7.95
C SER A 175 -2.36 -11.12 9.06
N ASN A 176 -1.74 -12.23 8.67
CA ASN A 176 -1.14 -13.18 9.61
C ASN A 176 0.13 -12.64 10.30
N ASN A 177 0.60 -11.44 9.92
CA ASN A 177 1.78 -10.84 10.54
C ASN A 177 1.35 -10.07 11.81
N ALA A 178 1.69 -10.64 12.97
CA ALA A 178 1.42 -10.09 14.31
C ALA A 178 1.94 -8.65 14.53
N GLU A 179 2.82 -8.13 13.65
CA GLU A 179 3.35 -6.78 13.71
C GLU A 179 2.35 -5.68 13.35
N ARG A 180 1.20 -6.01 12.74
CA ARG A 180 0.12 -5.03 12.56
C ARG A 180 -0.83 -5.09 13.73
N SER A 181 -0.34 -4.60 14.88
CA SER A 181 -1.16 -4.34 16.06
C SER A 181 -2.39 -3.52 15.67
N SER A 182 -3.55 -3.90 16.19
CA SER A 182 -4.78 -3.17 16.04
C SER A 182 -4.63 -1.76 16.62
N LYS A 183 -5.11 -0.76 15.87
CA LYS A 183 -4.86 0.65 16.19
C LYS A 183 -6.13 1.34 16.68
N PRO A 184 -6.42 1.29 17.99
CA PRO A 184 -7.55 2.02 18.54
C PRO A 184 -7.31 3.52 18.35
N SER A 185 -8.36 4.24 17.97
CA SER A 185 -8.31 5.69 17.77
C SER A 185 -9.63 6.34 18.18
N ILE A 186 -9.56 7.57 18.66
CA ILE A 186 -10.71 8.42 18.91
C ILE A 186 -10.91 9.31 17.70
N LEU A 187 -12.14 9.39 17.21
CA LEU A 187 -12.56 10.35 16.19
C LEU A 187 -13.53 11.34 16.82
N ILE A 188 -13.31 12.61 16.52
CA ILE A 188 -14.21 13.70 16.89
C ILE A 188 -14.57 14.44 15.61
N ASP A 189 -15.85 14.46 15.26
CA ASP A 189 -16.39 15.26 14.18
C ASP A 189 -17.23 16.40 14.76
N TYR A 190 -17.06 17.60 14.21
CA TYR A 190 -17.81 18.79 14.57
C TYR A 190 -18.26 19.56 13.33
N SER A 191 -19.52 20.01 13.31
CA SER A 191 -19.99 20.99 12.31
C SER A 191 -20.80 22.09 12.95
N LEU A 192 -20.66 23.30 12.40
CA LEU A 192 -21.32 24.49 12.91
C LEU A 192 -22.84 24.42 12.68
N PRO A 193 -23.68 24.97 13.60
CA PRO A 193 -25.13 24.96 13.45
C PRO A 193 -25.61 25.65 12.16
N ASN A 194 -25.01 26.80 11.83
CA ASN A 194 -25.42 27.67 10.75
C ASN A 194 -24.56 27.50 9.48
N LEU A 195 -23.56 26.61 9.53
CA LEU A 195 -22.64 26.35 8.43
C LEU A 195 -22.23 24.87 8.45
N ALA A 196 -23.21 23.99 8.31
CA ALA A 196 -23.02 22.54 8.38
C ALA A 196 -22.11 21.98 7.27
N GLN A 197 -21.89 22.75 6.20
CA GLN A 197 -20.95 22.45 5.12
C GLN A 197 -19.50 22.46 5.60
N LEU A 198 -19.17 23.32 6.57
CA LEU A 198 -17.85 23.39 7.17
C LEU A 198 -17.77 22.39 8.34
N GLN A 199 -16.88 21.42 8.20
CA GLN A 199 -16.72 20.30 9.09
C GLN A 199 -15.27 20.25 9.60
N PHE A 200 -15.13 19.99 10.89
CA PHE A 200 -13.86 19.78 11.55
C PHE A 200 -13.81 18.33 12.02
N GLN A 201 -12.72 17.65 11.71
CA GLN A 201 -12.52 16.27 12.13
C GLN A 201 -11.16 16.15 12.81
N ASN A 202 -11.10 15.38 13.88
CA ASN A 202 -9.86 14.92 14.46
C ASN A 202 -9.89 13.40 14.55
N GLU A 203 -8.78 12.77 14.21
CA GLU A 203 -8.51 11.38 14.53
C GLU A 203 -7.21 11.31 15.30
N THR A 204 -7.26 10.77 16.51
CA THR A 204 -6.12 10.59 17.40
C THR A 204 -5.95 9.12 17.70
N SER A 205 -4.75 8.59 17.50
CA SER A 205 -4.43 7.22 17.90
C SER A 205 -4.26 7.13 19.42
N LEU A 206 -4.67 5.99 19.98
CA LEU A 206 -4.53 5.68 21.40
C LEU A 206 -3.29 4.84 21.70
N ASP A 207 -2.63 4.33 20.66
CA ASP A 207 -1.46 3.45 20.71
C ASP A 207 -0.17 4.13 20.21
N SER A 208 -0.25 5.36 19.71
CA SER A 208 0.90 6.08 19.17
C SER A 208 0.70 7.59 19.16
N ASN A 209 1.80 8.34 19.10
CA ASN A 209 1.82 9.81 19.19
C ASN A 209 1.46 10.48 17.85
N TRP A 210 0.37 10.07 17.20
CA TRP A 210 -0.09 10.77 16.00
C TRP A 210 -1.53 11.28 16.10
N HIS A 211 -1.70 12.46 15.53
CA HIS A 211 -2.96 13.19 15.40
C HIS A 211 -3.14 13.61 13.96
N TYR A 212 -4.37 13.51 13.47
CA TYR A 212 -4.75 13.96 12.14
C TYR A 212 -5.97 14.86 12.25
N PHE A 213 -5.82 16.10 11.81
CA PHE A 213 -6.85 17.12 11.82
C PHE A 213 -7.29 17.37 10.39
N VAL A 214 -8.60 17.54 10.19
CA VAL A 214 -9.18 17.81 8.89
C VAL A 214 -10.12 19.00 9.00
N VAL A 215 -9.93 19.96 8.12
CA VAL A 215 -10.97 20.95 7.80
C VAL A 215 -11.55 20.56 6.46
N LYS A 216 -12.86 20.34 6.41
CA LYS A 216 -13.57 19.84 5.23
C LYS A 216 -14.73 20.76 4.90
N TRP A 217 -14.85 21.10 3.63
CA TRP A 217 -16.07 21.67 3.07
C TRP A 217 -16.79 20.58 2.28
N ALA A 218 -18.07 20.35 2.57
CA ALA A 218 -18.88 19.37 1.86
C ALA A 218 -20.29 19.89 1.65
N ASP A 219 -20.80 19.74 0.43
CA ASP A 219 -22.17 20.14 0.13
C ASP A 219 -22.81 19.20 -0.90
N LYS A 220 -24.13 19.33 -1.03
CA LYS A 220 -24.94 18.66 -2.05
C LYS A 220 -25.91 19.65 -2.67
N GLN A 221 -26.02 19.59 -3.99
CA GLN A 221 -26.93 20.44 -4.76
C GLN A 221 -27.90 19.56 -5.53
N SER A 222 -29.20 19.85 -5.44
CA SER A 222 -30.20 19.21 -6.30
C SER A 222 -30.02 19.72 -7.73
N LEU A 223 -29.91 18.80 -8.69
CA LEU A 223 -29.78 19.15 -10.10
C LEU A 223 -31.14 19.14 -10.79
N THR A 224 -31.87 18.02 -10.69
CA THR A 224 -33.17 17.81 -11.34
C THR A 224 -33.85 16.57 -10.75
N GLN A 225 -35.16 16.43 -10.94
CA GLN A 225 -35.84 15.14 -10.78
C GLN A 225 -35.66 14.28 -12.04
N LEU A 226 -34.95 13.16 -11.94
CA LEU A 226 -34.93 12.12 -12.97
C LEU A 226 -35.98 11.07 -12.63
N SER A 227 -37.01 10.90 -13.47
CA SER A 227 -37.98 9.80 -13.38
C SER A 227 -38.54 9.56 -11.97
N GLY A 228 -39.00 10.62 -11.30
CA GLY A 228 -39.57 10.55 -9.94
C GLY A 228 -38.53 10.41 -8.82
N SER A 229 -37.25 10.67 -9.11
CA SER A 229 -36.14 10.53 -8.17
C SER A 229 -35.21 11.73 -8.23
N ASP A 230 -34.81 12.25 -7.07
CA ASP A 230 -33.92 13.40 -7.02
C ASP A 230 -32.49 13.00 -7.42
N LEU A 231 -31.93 13.68 -8.43
CA LEU A 231 -30.51 13.62 -8.76
C LEU A 231 -29.76 14.75 -8.02
N TYR A 232 -28.74 14.36 -7.29
CA TYR A 232 -27.88 15.30 -6.54
C TYR A 232 -26.46 15.32 -7.09
N LEU A 233 -25.92 16.53 -7.28
CA LEU A 233 -24.49 16.77 -7.32
C LEU A 233 -23.95 16.76 -5.89
N THR A 234 -22.89 16.01 -5.64
CA THR A 234 -22.19 15.94 -4.36
C THR A 234 -20.75 16.35 -4.57
N TYR A 235 -20.23 17.20 -3.71
CA TYR A 235 -18.84 17.61 -3.78
C TYR A 235 -18.28 17.91 -2.40
N TRP A 236 -16.99 17.68 -2.25
CA TRP A 236 -16.28 18.07 -1.05
C TRP A 236 -14.79 18.27 -1.34
N ALA A 237 -14.16 19.11 -0.53
CA ALA A 237 -12.72 19.29 -0.47
C ALA A 237 -12.30 19.37 0.98
N ALA A 238 -11.09 18.94 1.29
CA ALA A 238 -10.56 18.99 2.65
C ALA A 238 -9.06 19.27 2.64
N VAL A 239 -8.57 19.73 3.79
CA VAL A 239 -7.14 19.85 4.09
C VAL A 239 -6.86 19.02 5.33
N GLY A 240 -5.99 18.03 5.19
CA GLY A 240 -5.50 17.15 6.24
C GLY A 240 -4.16 17.61 6.78
N TYR A 241 -4.09 17.83 8.09
CA TYR A 241 -2.87 18.19 8.81
C TYR A 241 -2.49 17.09 9.78
N ARG A 242 -1.24 16.64 9.75
CA ARG A 242 -0.75 15.57 10.62
C ARG A 242 0.32 16.06 11.57
N LEU A 243 0.22 15.58 12.81
CA LEU A 243 1.28 15.56 13.80
C LEU A 243 1.64 14.10 14.02
N ALA A 244 2.88 13.68 13.79
CA ALA A 244 3.34 12.32 14.07
C ALA A 244 4.86 12.30 14.26
N ASP A 245 5.32 11.63 15.31
CA ASP A 245 6.75 11.50 15.64
C ASP A 245 7.44 12.88 15.74
N HIS A 246 8.16 13.28 14.69
CA HIS A 246 8.87 14.56 14.53
C HIS A 246 8.42 15.36 13.30
N LEU A 247 7.31 14.96 12.67
CA LEU A 247 6.76 15.59 11.49
C LEU A 247 5.44 16.29 11.83
N ALA A 248 5.35 17.54 11.37
CA ALA A 248 4.16 18.36 11.44
C ALA A 248 3.97 19.05 10.10
N GLY A 249 2.78 18.97 9.52
CA GLY A 249 2.53 19.56 8.21
C GLY A 249 1.20 19.17 7.59
N VAL A 250 0.90 19.83 6.48
CA VAL A 250 -0.20 19.43 5.61
C VAL A 250 0.19 18.12 4.96
N GLN A 251 -0.52 17.05 5.29
CA GLN A 251 -0.28 15.73 4.76
C GLN A 251 -0.94 15.57 3.40
N ASP A 252 -2.20 15.97 3.29
CA ASP A 252 -3.00 15.75 2.10
C ASP A 252 -4.12 16.77 1.91
N VAL A 253 -4.47 17.01 0.65
CA VAL A 253 -5.60 17.87 0.25
C VAL A 253 -6.50 17.07 -0.70
N PRO A 254 -7.45 16.29 -0.15
CA PRO A 254 -8.36 15.50 -0.96
C PRO A 254 -9.58 16.30 -1.41
N ALA A 255 -10.07 15.99 -2.61
CA ALA A 255 -11.32 16.51 -3.16
C ALA A 255 -12.07 15.41 -3.93
N ARG A 256 -13.39 15.53 -3.98
CA ARG A 256 -14.27 14.62 -4.72
C ARG A 256 -15.45 15.37 -5.30
N ILE A 257 -15.85 14.96 -6.50
CA ILE A 257 -17.12 15.31 -7.14
C ILE A 257 -17.86 14.02 -7.50
N GLY A 258 -19.19 14.02 -7.43
CA GLY A 258 -19.97 12.86 -7.81
C GLY A 258 -21.46 13.14 -7.88
N LEU A 259 -22.19 12.16 -8.39
CA LEU A 259 -23.65 12.15 -8.53
C LEU A 259 -24.24 11.12 -7.56
N ALA A 260 -25.42 11.41 -7.02
CA ALA A 260 -26.19 10.48 -6.20
C ALA A 260 -27.67 10.48 -6.59
N TRP A 261 -28.26 9.30 -6.72
CA TRP A 261 -29.66 9.08 -7.10
C TRP A 261 -30.13 7.71 -6.60
N ASN A 262 -31.33 7.60 -6.00
CA ASN A 262 -31.93 6.32 -5.59
C ASN A 262 -30.99 5.34 -4.85
N GLY A 263 -30.23 5.85 -3.88
CA GLY A 263 -29.24 5.05 -3.15
C GLY A 263 -27.94 4.77 -3.92
N PHE A 264 -27.92 4.91 -5.24
CA PHE A 264 -26.71 4.86 -6.05
C PHE A 264 -25.90 6.15 -5.90
N SER A 265 -24.59 6.01 -6.01
CA SER A 265 -23.65 7.12 -6.13
C SER A 265 -22.49 6.74 -7.02
N LEU A 266 -22.07 7.67 -7.88
CA LEU A 266 -20.88 7.59 -8.71
C LEU A 266 -20.03 8.81 -8.42
N GLY A 267 -18.72 8.67 -8.27
CA GLY A 267 -17.85 9.81 -8.06
C GLY A 267 -16.43 9.60 -8.55
N ALA A 268 -15.74 10.73 -8.71
CA ALA A 268 -14.32 10.79 -8.97
C ALA A 268 -13.69 11.69 -7.90
N GLY A 269 -12.55 11.26 -7.40
CA GLY A 269 -11.78 12.00 -6.42
C GLY A 269 -10.31 12.02 -6.73
N ALA A 270 -9.65 13.03 -6.18
CA ALA A 270 -8.21 13.19 -6.25
C ALA A 270 -7.69 13.65 -4.89
N VAL A 271 -6.44 13.34 -4.61
CA VAL A 271 -5.74 13.84 -3.44
C VAL A 271 -4.39 14.38 -3.85
N TRP A 272 -4.11 15.61 -3.43
CA TRP A 272 -2.79 16.22 -3.56
C TRP A 272 -1.97 15.97 -2.29
N ARG A 273 -0.70 15.63 -2.47
CA ARG A 273 0.29 15.38 -1.42
C ARG A 273 1.32 16.52 -1.39
N PRO A 274 1.09 17.58 -0.60
CA PRO A 274 2.03 18.69 -0.51
C PRO A 274 3.37 18.27 0.10
N ASP A 275 3.34 17.55 1.23
CA ASP A 275 4.54 17.09 1.94
C ASP A 275 4.74 15.58 1.75
N LEU A 276 5.75 15.21 0.94
CA LEU A 276 6.03 13.81 0.62
C LEU A 276 6.68 13.05 1.78
N ARG A 277 7.18 13.74 2.81
CA ARG A 277 7.81 13.13 3.99
C ARG A 277 6.89 12.16 4.72
N PHE A 278 5.58 12.38 4.68
CA PHE A 278 4.60 11.50 5.31
C PHE A 278 4.40 10.16 4.58
N PHE A 279 4.88 10.04 3.34
CA PHE A 279 4.61 8.91 2.46
C PHE A 279 5.86 8.14 2.06
N ASP A 280 7.05 8.71 2.26
CA ASP A 280 8.30 8.06 1.95
C ASP A 280 8.55 6.87 2.90
N THR A 281 8.98 5.77 2.30
CA THR A 281 9.27 4.50 2.99
C THR A 281 10.76 4.21 3.09
N ASP A 282 11.61 4.94 2.35
CA ASP A 282 13.06 4.75 2.37
C ASP A 282 13.67 5.59 3.50
N LYS A 283 13.71 5.01 4.70
CA LYS A 283 14.27 5.66 5.90
C LYS A 283 15.76 5.38 6.00
N THR A 284 16.60 6.06 5.23
CA THR A 284 18.03 6.02 5.52
C THR A 284 18.35 6.97 6.69
N ALA A 285 18.49 6.35 7.88
CA ALA A 285 18.89 6.91 9.17
C ALA A 285 17.90 7.88 9.85
N THR A 286 17.48 7.47 11.05
CA THR A 286 16.89 8.26 12.15
C THR A 286 17.16 9.77 12.09
N GLY A 287 16.09 10.55 11.86
CA GLY A 287 16.09 12.02 11.95
C GLY A 287 15.93 12.72 10.59
N ASP A 288 15.39 13.95 10.62
CA ASP A 288 15.33 14.89 9.48
C ASP A 288 16.74 15.40 9.10
N ASN A 289 17.71 14.49 9.02
CA ASN A 289 19.09 14.80 8.72
C ASN A 289 19.24 14.91 7.22
N ARG A 290 19.27 16.17 6.74
CA ARG A 290 19.60 16.57 5.36
C ARG A 290 21.07 16.34 4.98
N ILE A 291 21.68 15.28 5.51
CA ILE A 291 23.00 14.84 5.08
C ILE A 291 22.89 14.54 3.58
N PRO A 292 23.88 14.90 2.75
CA PRO A 292 23.87 14.62 1.32
C PRO A 292 24.04 13.10 1.06
N VAL A 293 23.05 12.30 1.45
CA VAL A 293 23.02 10.84 1.32
C VAL A 293 22.87 10.41 -0.15
N TRP A 294 22.50 11.34 -1.03
CA TRP A 294 22.51 11.14 -2.48
C TRP A 294 23.91 10.79 -3.01
N LEU A 295 24.98 11.29 -2.36
CA LEU A 295 26.37 10.90 -2.65
C LEU A 295 26.65 9.41 -2.41
N LEU A 296 25.79 8.75 -1.62
CA LEU A 296 25.84 7.32 -1.32
C LEU A 296 24.74 6.53 -2.05
N GLY A 297 24.01 7.15 -2.98
CA GLY A 297 22.88 6.52 -3.70
C GLY A 297 21.63 6.29 -2.82
N LYS A 298 21.61 6.91 -1.65
CA LYS A 298 20.53 6.84 -0.66
C LYS A 298 19.57 8.01 -0.83
N SER A 299 18.35 7.87 -0.31
CA SER A 299 17.33 8.93 -0.24
C SER A 299 17.08 9.32 1.21
N THR A 300 16.70 10.58 1.39
CA THR A 300 16.14 11.11 2.62
C THR A 300 14.62 11.09 2.56
N ILE A 301 13.98 11.01 3.72
CA ILE A 301 12.52 11.18 3.82
C ILE A 301 12.01 12.49 3.17
N GLY A 302 12.86 13.51 3.01
CA GLY A 302 12.53 14.84 2.47
C GLY A 302 12.54 14.99 0.96
N ASP A 303 13.19 14.09 0.21
CA ASP A 303 13.27 14.20 -1.25
C ASP A 303 12.07 13.56 -1.97
N GLY A 304 11.35 12.66 -1.28
CA GLY A 304 10.19 11.97 -1.83
C GLY A 304 10.56 10.95 -2.90
N GLU A 305 11.79 10.43 -2.88
CA GLU A 305 12.28 9.40 -3.79
C GLU A 305 12.25 8.01 -3.18
N VAL A 306 11.49 7.13 -3.81
CA VAL A 306 11.42 5.71 -3.41
C VAL A 306 12.03 4.81 -4.48
N ALA A 307 12.38 3.59 -4.10
CA ALA A 307 12.80 2.58 -5.05
C ALA A 307 11.73 2.37 -6.14
N ASP A 308 12.13 2.33 -7.41
CA ASP A 308 11.25 2.11 -8.55
C ASP A 308 11.01 0.62 -8.78
N PRO A 309 9.80 0.07 -8.53
CA PRO A 309 9.56 -1.35 -8.73
C PRO A 309 9.71 -1.81 -10.17
N SER A 310 9.51 -0.93 -11.17
CA SER A 310 9.67 -1.28 -12.59
C SER A 310 11.11 -1.48 -13.03
N ARG A 311 12.05 -0.93 -12.26
CA ARG A 311 13.50 -1.01 -12.50
C ARG A 311 14.24 -1.81 -11.44
N LYS A 312 13.59 -2.10 -10.31
CA LYS A 312 14.17 -2.87 -9.20
C LYS A 312 13.90 -4.36 -9.32
N TYR A 313 12.67 -4.76 -9.65
CA TYR A 313 12.25 -6.16 -9.63
C TYR A 313 12.30 -6.81 -11.02
N GLY A 314 12.51 -8.12 -11.02
CA GLY A 314 12.63 -8.96 -12.21
C GLY A 314 14.07 -9.32 -12.55
N TYR A 315 14.25 -10.52 -13.08
CA TYR A 315 15.53 -11.11 -13.48
C TYR A 315 16.51 -10.14 -14.15
N TYR A 316 16.09 -9.49 -15.25
CA TYR A 316 16.96 -8.58 -16.01
C TYR A 316 17.40 -7.37 -15.19
N ASN A 317 16.45 -6.74 -14.49
CA ASN A 317 16.70 -5.59 -13.65
C ASN A 317 17.66 -5.94 -12.51
N GLU A 318 17.51 -7.10 -11.89
CA GLU A 318 18.41 -7.51 -10.81
C GLU A 318 19.85 -7.69 -11.30
N ILE A 319 20.05 -8.34 -12.46
CA ILE A 319 21.38 -8.50 -13.07
C ILE A 319 22.00 -7.14 -13.40
N LEU A 320 21.22 -6.24 -14.02
CA LEU A 320 21.68 -4.90 -14.37
C LEU A 320 22.06 -4.11 -13.11
N ASN A 321 21.18 -4.10 -12.11
CA ASN A 321 21.37 -3.36 -10.86
C ASN A 321 22.59 -3.88 -10.10
N ARG A 322 22.82 -5.21 -10.09
CA ARG A 322 24.00 -5.83 -9.48
C ARG A 322 25.28 -5.47 -10.24
N SER A 323 25.24 -5.47 -11.57
CA SER A 323 26.39 -5.10 -12.40
C SER A 323 26.80 -3.64 -12.17
N LEU A 324 25.80 -2.75 -12.11
CA LEU A 324 26.01 -1.34 -11.76
C LEU A 324 26.54 -1.18 -10.34
N GLN A 325 25.96 -1.90 -9.37
CA GLN A 325 26.43 -1.89 -7.98
C GLN A 325 27.90 -2.30 -7.88
N ASN A 326 28.29 -3.39 -8.56
CA ASN A 326 29.67 -3.87 -8.59
C ASN A 326 30.60 -2.84 -9.24
N TYR A 327 30.20 -2.24 -10.36
CA TYR A 327 30.97 -1.19 -11.02
C TYR A 327 31.28 0.00 -10.08
N PHE A 328 30.28 0.45 -9.31
CA PHE A 328 30.50 1.53 -8.34
C PHE A 328 31.38 1.11 -7.16
N GLN A 329 31.26 -0.14 -6.69
CA GLN A 329 32.06 -0.66 -5.57
C GLN A 329 33.52 -0.97 -5.95
N THR A 330 33.80 -1.37 -7.20
CA THR A 330 35.15 -1.72 -7.67
C THR A 330 35.91 -0.56 -8.33
N GLY A 331 35.27 0.62 -8.46
CA GLY A 331 35.93 1.85 -8.92
C GLY A 331 37.03 2.37 -7.98
N PRO A 332 37.76 3.43 -8.36
CA PRO A 332 39.07 3.82 -7.77
C PRO A 332 39.11 4.23 -6.28
N ALA A 333 38.07 3.99 -5.49
CA ALA A 333 38.04 4.34 -4.07
C ALA A 333 37.19 3.40 -3.18
N GLY A 334 36.74 2.23 -3.67
CA GLY A 334 35.90 1.34 -2.85
C GLY A 334 34.62 2.04 -2.36
N SER A 335 33.87 2.64 -3.29
CA SER A 335 32.78 3.56 -2.97
C SER A 335 31.71 2.91 -2.07
N LEU A 336 31.26 3.65 -1.05
CA LEU A 336 30.10 3.30 -0.21
C LEU A 336 28.75 3.50 -0.93
N TYR A 337 28.78 3.79 -2.23
CA TYR A 337 27.60 4.04 -3.04
C TYR A 337 26.74 2.79 -3.21
N THR A 338 25.44 2.92 -2.93
CA THR A 338 24.44 1.86 -3.16
C THR A 338 23.54 2.28 -4.31
N TYR A 339 23.69 1.64 -5.47
CA TYR A 339 22.82 1.81 -6.60
C TYR A 339 21.43 1.25 -6.31
N THR A 340 20.46 2.15 -6.20
CA THR A 340 19.05 1.81 -6.14
C THR A 340 18.35 2.59 -7.25
N PRO A 341 17.65 1.95 -8.20
CA PRO A 341 16.85 2.69 -9.17
C PRO A 341 15.70 3.37 -8.45
N ARG A 342 15.58 4.69 -8.60
CA ARG A 342 14.62 5.54 -7.87
C ARG A 342 13.60 6.16 -8.80
N GLN A 343 12.46 6.52 -8.21
CA GLN A 343 11.42 7.35 -8.80
C GLN A 343 10.88 8.31 -7.74
N SER A 344 10.36 9.44 -8.17
CA SER A 344 9.63 10.35 -7.28
C SER A 344 8.23 9.81 -6.97
N LEU A 345 7.79 9.97 -5.72
CA LEU A 345 6.42 9.65 -5.33
C LEU A 345 5.40 10.55 -6.06
N PRO A 346 4.30 9.99 -6.58
CA PRO A 346 3.32 10.77 -7.33
C PRO A 346 2.59 11.79 -6.45
N ARG A 347 2.68 13.09 -6.73
CA ARG A 347 2.01 14.09 -5.87
C ARG A 347 0.48 14.02 -5.89
N TYR A 348 -0.10 13.40 -6.90
CA TYR A 348 -1.54 13.24 -7.04
C TYR A 348 -1.89 11.77 -7.06
N LEU A 349 -2.89 11.39 -6.27
CA LEU A 349 -3.55 10.09 -6.39
C LEU A 349 -5.01 10.30 -6.78
N VAL A 350 -5.56 9.39 -7.57
CA VAL A 350 -6.94 9.49 -8.08
C VAL A 350 -7.71 8.20 -7.85
N TRP A 351 -9.02 8.34 -7.68
CA TRP A 351 -9.93 7.21 -7.61
C TRP A 351 -11.28 7.53 -8.24
N VAL A 352 -11.96 6.48 -8.67
CA VAL A 352 -13.37 6.48 -9.06
C VAL A 352 -14.09 5.52 -8.13
N ASP A 353 -15.31 5.88 -7.72
CA ASP A 353 -16.13 5.07 -6.84
C ASP A 353 -17.56 4.92 -7.36
N LEU A 354 -18.09 3.71 -7.22
CA LEU A 354 -19.49 3.38 -7.42
C LEU A 354 -20.02 2.75 -6.13
N ALA A 355 -21.15 3.21 -5.62
CA ALA A 355 -21.75 2.62 -4.43
C ALA A 355 -23.27 2.61 -4.50
N TYR A 356 -23.87 1.68 -3.76
CA TYR A 356 -25.31 1.57 -3.53
C TYR A 356 -25.60 1.56 -2.03
N THR A 357 -26.58 2.34 -1.60
CA THR A 357 -26.95 2.53 -0.20
C THR A 357 -28.43 2.22 -0.02
N PHE A 358 -28.75 1.39 0.98
CA PHE A 358 -30.12 1.00 1.32
C PHE A 358 -30.27 0.86 2.82
N ASP A 359 -31.51 0.90 3.31
CA ASP A 359 -31.81 0.67 4.71
C ASP A 359 -32.14 -0.80 4.95
N LEU A 360 -31.59 -1.33 6.05
CA LEU A 360 -31.99 -2.62 6.60
C LEU A 360 -33.13 -2.27 7.55
N TYR A 361 -34.35 -2.66 7.17
CA TYR A 361 -35.64 -2.65 7.88
C TYR A 361 -35.85 -1.61 8.99
#